data_AF-A0A915DYX9-F1
#
_entry.id   AF-A0A915DYX9-F1
#
_cell.length_a   1.000
_cell.length_b   1.000
_cell.length_c   1.000
_cell.angle_alpha   90.00
_cell.angle_beta   90.00
_cell.angle_gamma   90.00
#
_symmetry.space_group_name_H-M   'P 1'
#
loop_
_entity.id
_entity.type
_entity.pdbx_description
1 polymer ?
#
loop_
_entity_poly.entity_id
_entity_poly.type
_entity_poly.pdbx_seq_one_letter_code
_entity_poly.pdbx_strand_id
1 'polypeptide(L)'
;MHRTLREQKIHIPAEMENNLQLLHSYNITRGLIKRGENYIAAQLLIRISTNISQFPIHAVPILTSTVVTCTKAGLKASAFKFASLLLQPTYRQKIDEKYKRKIETVVRKSDRNSTDIEMKRTPCPMCQAPVEEFSLSCSECKSSIPYCVVTGRHVTSSDFAMCPSCSFPGFFSEFNKLVALHEKCPMCYEKVDGVVPADYFESQKTIAK
;
A
#
# COMPACT_ATOMS: atom_id res chain seq x y z
N MET A 1 -18.86 -2.83 1.10
CA MET A 1 -19.01 -1.37 1.21
C MET A 1 -18.69 -0.65 -0.11
N HIS A 2 -17.44 -0.64 -0.61
CA HIS A 2 -17.12 -0.02 -1.91
C HIS A 2 -17.93 -0.59 -3.10
N ARG A 3 -18.14 -1.92 -3.13
CA ARG A 3 -18.96 -2.60 -4.13
C ARG A 3 -20.43 -2.14 -4.12
N THR A 4 -21.04 -2.09 -2.94
CA THR A 4 -22.43 -1.65 -2.73
C THR A 4 -22.64 -0.19 -3.17
N LEU A 5 -21.66 0.68 -2.91
CA LEU A 5 -21.72 2.10 -3.29
C LEU A 5 -21.63 2.29 -4.81
N ARG A 6 -20.76 1.52 -5.49
CA ARG A 6 -20.66 1.50 -6.96
C ARG A 6 -21.92 0.93 -7.60
N GLU A 7 -22.47 -0.15 -7.04
CA GLU A 7 -23.72 -0.78 -7.50
C GLU A 7 -24.92 0.19 -7.38
N GLN A 8 -24.93 1.07 -6.38
CA GLN A 8 -25.97 2.08 -6.18
C GLN A 8 -25.74 3.41 -6.94
N LYS A 9 -24.70 3.51 -7.77
CA LYS A 9 -24.31 4.75 -8.49
C LYS A 9 -24.17 5.99 -7.59
N ILE A 10 -23.85 5.79 -6.31
CA ILE A 10 -23.63 6.91 -5.38
C ILE A 10 -22.21 7.43 -5.60
N HIS A 11 -22.07 8.72 -5.87
CA HIS A 11 -20.77 9.38 -5.97
C HIS A 11 -20.04 9.26 -4.63
N ILE A 12 -18.92 8.54 -4.61
CA ILE A 12 -18.12 8.37 -3.40
C ILE A 12 -17.28 9.64 -3.21
N PRO A 13 -17.40 10.37 -2.08
CA PRO A 13 -16.56 11.53 -1.82
C PRO A 13 -15.07 11.14 -1.76
N ALA A 14 -14.18 12.01 -2.25
CA ALA A 14 -12.74 11.75 -2.31
C ALA A 14 -12.14 11.39 -0.93
N GLU A 15 -12.64 12.00 0.15
CA GLU A 15 -12.23 11.67 1.53
C GLU A 15 -12.54 10.21 1.89
N MET A 16 -13.70 9.70 1.47
CA MET A 16 -14.08 8.32 1.72
C MET A 16 -13.20 7.34 0.91
N GLU A 17 -12.83 7.69 -0.32
CA GLU A 17 -11.89 6.90 -1.11
C GLU A 17 -10.51 6.80 -0.43
N ASN A 18 -10.01 7.93 0.09
CA ASN A 18 -8.75 7.98 0.84
C ASN A 18 -8.81 7.12 2.11
N ASN A 19 -9.91 7.18 2.86
CA ASN A 19 -10.07 6.38 4.08
C ASN A 19 -10.13 4.88 3.77
N LEU A 20 -10.86 4.48 2.71
CA LEU A 20 -10.91 3.09 2.25
C LEU A 20 -9.53 2.59 1.80
N GLN A 21 -8.75 3.43 1.12
CA GLN A 21 -7.38 3.14 0.70
C GLN A 21 -6.44 2.97 1.91
N LEU A 22 -6.53 3.83 2.93
CA LEU A 22 -5.71 3.71 4.15
C LEU A 22 -6.04 2.42 4.91
N LEU A 23 -7.33 2.09 5.03
CA LEU A 23 -7.76 0.83 5.64
C LEU A 23 -7.26 -0.38 4.85
N HIS A 24 -7.36 -0.35 3.52
CA HIS A 24 -6.84 -1.42 2.68
C HIS A 24 -5.32 -1.59 2.85
N SER A 25 -4.57 -0.48 2.84
CA SER A 25 -3.11 -0.47 3.08
C SER A 25 -2.77 -1.14 4.42
N TYR A 26 -3.54 -0.85 5.47
CA TYR A 26 -3.36 -1.47 6.79
C TYR A 26 -3.61 -2.99 6.75
N ASN A 27 -4.69 -3.42 6.11
CA ASN A 27 -5.07 -4.84 6.02
C ASN A 27 -4.04 -5.70 5.29
N ILE A 28 -3.49 -5.21 4.16
CA ILE A 28 -2.55 -6.00 3.34
C ILE A 28 -1.12 -6.03 3.89
N THR A 29 -0.75 -5.04 4.72
CA THR A 29 0.61 -4.90 5.26
C THR A 29 1.09 -6.17 5.98
N ARG A 30 0.23 -6.81 6.77
CA ARG A 30 0.59 -8.04 7.50
C ARG A 30 0.95 -9.18 6.54
N GLY A 31 0.21 -9.32 5.44
CA GLY A 31 0.48 -10.31 4.39
C GLY A 31 1.78 -10.03 3.66
N LEU A 32 2.05 -8.76 3.32
CA LEU A 32 3.30 -8.34 2.68
C LEU A 32 4.53 -8.63 3.55
N ILE A 33 4.46 -8.34 4.86
CA ILE A 33 5.56 -8.64 5.80
C ILE A 33 5.83 -10.15 5.85
N LYS A 34 4.78 -10.99 5.86
CA LYS A 34 4.92 -12.46 5.86
C LYS A 34 5.58 -12.97 4.58
N ARG A 35 5.30 -12.34 3.44
CA ARG A 35 5.90 -12.65 2.13
C ARG A 35 7.33 -12.11 1.96
N GLY A 36 7.86 -11.38 2.94
CA GLY A 36 9.19 -10.78 2.87
C GLY A 36 9.26 -9.47 2.06
N GLU A 37 8.10 -8.96 1.62
CA GLU A 37 7.96 -7.72 0.84
C GLU A 37 8.07 -6.48 1.75
N ASN A 38 9.19 -6.39 2.48
CA ASN A 38 9.41 -5.40 3.53
C ASN A 38 9.40 -3.96 3.01
N TYR A 39 9.90 -3.73 1.79
CA TYR A 39 9.89 -2.39 1.18
C TYR A 39 8.45 -1.92 0.91
N ILE A 40 7.64 -2.76 0.26
CA ILE A 40 6.23 -2.44 -0.04
C ILE A 40 5.46 -2.23 1.27
N ALA A 41 5.62 -3.15 2.22
CA ALA A 41 4.99 -3.03 3.54
C ALA A 41 5.41 -1.74 4.26
N ALA A 42 6.69 -1.36 4.22
CA ALA A 42 7.17 -0.14 4.84
C ALA A 42 6.55 1.11 4.20
N GLN A 43 6.46 1.18 2.87
CA GLN A 43 5.83 2.32 2.18
C GLN A 43 4.36 2.50 2.54
N LEU A 44 3.61 1.40 2.63
CA LEU A 44 2.21 1.44 3.10
C LEU A 44 2.12 1.89 4.55
N LEU A 45 3.01 1.40 5.42
CA LEU A 45 3.08 1.79 6.83
C LEU A 45 3.45 3.27 6.99
N ILE A 46 4.33 3.82 6.16
CA ILE A 46 4.67 5.25 6.13
C ILE A 46 3.42 6.07 5.76
N ARG A 47 2.67 5.65 4.74
CA ARG A 47 1.41 6.29 4.32
C ARG A 47 0.39 6.32 5.47
N ILE A 48 0.19 5.19 6.15
CA ILE A 48 -0.74 5.09 7.30
C ILE A 48 -0.24 5.94 8.47
N SER A 49 1.07 5.90 8.77
CA SER A 49 1.67 6.62 9.90
C SER A 49 1.68 8.13 9.71
N THR A 50 1.69 8.59 8.46
CA THR A 50 1.51 10.02 8.15
C THR A 50 0.06 10.47 8.41
N ASN A 51 -0.89 9.54 8.40
CA ASN A 51 -2.31 9.75 8.67
C ASN A 51 -2.74 9.12 10.02
N ILE A 52 -1.82 9.05 11.00
CA ILE A 52 -2.02 8.29 12.24
C ILE A 52 -3.17 8.81 13.11
N SER A 53 -3.57 10.09 12.95
CA SER A 53 -4.72 10.68 13.61
C SER A 53 -6.04 9.96 13.27
N GLN A 54 -6.11 9.29 12.12
CA GLN A 54 -7.27 8.49 11.72
C GLN A 54 -7.32 7.11 12.41
N PHE A 55 -6.24 6.70 13.09
CA PHE A 55 -6.12 5.40 13.75
C PHE A 55 -5.71 5.54 15.24
N PRO A 56 -6.42 6.32 16.07
CA PRO A 56 -5.95 6.70 17.41
C PRO A 56 -5.76 5.49 18.35
N ILE A 57 -6.65 4.50 18.26
CA ILE A 57 -6.59 3.27 19.07
C ILE A 57 -5.38 2.40 18.68
N HIS A 58 -5.05 2.34 17.40
CA HIS A 58 -3.98 1.52 16.85
C HIS A 58 -2.67 2.29 16.61
N ALA A 59 -2.57 3.54 17.08
CA ALA A 59 -1.45 4.41 16.78
C ALA A 59 -0.10 3.80 17.16
N VAL A 60 0.03 3.32 18.40
CA VAL A 60 1.28 2.75 18.92
C VAL A 60 1.68 1.46 18.18
N PRO A 61 0.79 0.47 17.99
CA PRO A 61 1.09 -0.72 17.18
C PRO A 61 1.49 -0.40 15.73
N ILE A 62 0.80 0.55 15.08
CA ILE A 62 1.09 0.97 13.70
C ILE A 62 2.48 1.59 13.65
N LEU A 63 2.75 2.61 14.46
CA LEU A 63 4.06 3.30 14.49
C LEU A 63 5.20 2.34 14.85
N THR A 64 4.98 1.42 15.80
CA THR A 64 5.97 0.38 16.14
C THR A 64 6.28 -0.50 14.93
N SER A 65 5.24 -0.96 14.23
CA SER A 65 5.39 -1.76 13.01
C SER A 65 6.10 -0.98 11.90
N THR A 66 5.80 0.31 11.76
CA THR A 66 6.47 1.21 10.81
C THR A 66 7.96 1.28 11.08
N VAL A 67 8.38 1.55 12.32
CA VAL A 67 9.81 1.63 12.69
C VAL A 67 10.52 0.32 12.41
N VAL A 68 9.94 -0.80 12.84
CA VAL A 68 10.55 -2.13 12.65
C VAL A 68 10.66 -2.49 11.16
N THR A 69 9.61 -2.23 10.39
CA THR A 69 9.58 -2.59 8.95
C THR A 69 10.45 -1.66 8.12
N CYS A 70 10.48 -0.36 8.41
CA CYS A 70 11.40 0.59 7.76
C CYS A 70 12.86 0.23 8.04
N THR A 71 13.19 -0.15 9.28
CA THR A 71 14.55 -0.60 9.64
C THR A 71 14.95 -1.83 8.83
N LYS A 72 14.04 -2.81 8.66
CA LYS A 72 14.27 -4.01 7.84
C LYS A 72 14.40 -3.70 6.34
N ALA A 73 13.65 -2.72 5.86
CA ALA A 73 13.67 -2.28 4.47
C ALA A 73 14.85 -1.35 4.13
N GLY A 74 15.68 -0.98 5.12
CA GLY A 74 16.79 -0.04 4.92
C GLY A 74 16.37 1.43 4.82
N LEU A 75 15.12 1.76 5.12
CA LEU A 75 14.56 3.12 5.12
C LEU A 75 14.91 3.83 6.44
N LYS A 76 16.18 4.22 6.58
CA LYS A 76 16.75 4.77 7.82
C LYS A 76 16.14 6.11 8.22
N ALA A 77 15.87 6.99 7.27
CA ALA A 77 15.32 8.32 7.54
C ALA A 77 13.87 8.21 8.03
N SER A 78 13.04 7.41 7.35
CA SER A 78 11.67 7.12 7.79
C SER A 78 11.65 6.39 9.13
N ALA A 79 12.52 5.40 9.34
CA ALA A 79 12.61 4.70 10.63
C ALA A 79 12.93 5.68 11.76
N PHE A 80 13.90 6.59 11.57
CA PHE A 80 14.25 7.61 12.54
C PHE A 80 13.09 8.56 12.84
N LYS A 81 12.41 9.07 11.80
CA LYS A 81 11.27 9.98 11.92
C LYS A 81 10.16 9.39 12.80
N PHE A 82 9.71 8.17 12.49
CA PHE A 82 8.63 7.54 13.23
C PHE A 82 9.07 7.01 14.60
N ALA A 83 10.34 6.63 14.77
CA ALA A 83 10.89 6.29 16.08
C ALA A 83 10.91 7.50 17.01
N SER A 84 11.32 8.66 16.50
CA SER A 84 11.32 9.92 17.25
C SER A 84 9.89 10.33 17.66
N LEU A 85 8.92 10.17 16.76
CA LEU A 85 7.50 10.37 17.08
C LEU A 85 7.02 9.42 18.19
N LEU A 86 7.35 8.13 18.08
CA LEU A 86 6.93 7.10 19.02
C LEU A 86 7.53 7.29 20.42
N LEU A 87 8.74 7.88 20.53
CA LEU A 87 9.39 8.19 21.81
C LEU A 87 8.89 9.48 22.47
N GLN A 88 7.97 10.22 21.85
CA GLN A 88 7.31 11.35 22.52
C GLN A 88 6.53 10.88 23.75
N PRO A 89 6.37 11.71 24.80
CA PRO A 89 5.73 11.30 26.05
C PRO A 89 4.33 10.70 25.89
N THR A 90 3.58 11.17 24.89
CA THR A 90 2.23 10.72 24.52
C THR A 90 2.15 9.24 24.16
N TYR A 91 3.19 8.71 23.51
CA TYR A 91 3.24 7.33 23.03
C TYR A 91 4.22 6.45 23.79
N ARG A 92 5.33 7.02 24.29
CA ARG A 92 6.46 6.29 24.90
C ARG A 92 6.04 5.33 26.00
N GLN A 93 5.09 5.72 26.85
CA GLN A 93 4.62 4.89 27.97
C GLN A 93 3.77 3.69 27.52
N LYS A 94 3.22 3.74 26.31
CA LYS A 94 2.36 2.70 25.74
C LYS A 94 3.12 1.70 24.85
N ILE A 95 4.42 1.91 24.64
CA ILE A 95 5.27 1.01 23.87
C ILE A 95 5.53 -0.25 24.69
N ASP A 96 5.32 -1.43 24.10
CA ASP A 96 5.72 -2.71 24.68
C ASP A 96 7.24 -2.76 24.91
N GLU A 97 7.66 -3.14 26.12
CA GLU A 97 9.06 -3.20 26.56
C GLU A 97 9.96 -3.99 25.60
N LYS A 98 9.42 -5.01 24.90
CA LYS A 98 10.18 -5.80 23.92
C LYS A 98 10.66 -5.00 22.70
N TYR A 99 10.00 -3.88 22.38
CA TYR A 99 10.35 -3.01 21.26
C TYR A 99 11.07 -1.74 21.70
N LYS A 100 10.88 -1.29 22.94
CA LYS A 100 11.40 -0.02 23.47
C LYS A 100 12.90 0.16 23.23
N ARG A 101 13.73 -0.81 23.65
CA ARG A 101 15.19 -0.78 23.44
C ARG A 101 15.58 -0.73 21.97
N LYS A 102 14.83 -1.43 21.10
CA LYS A 102 15.09 -1.44 19.65
C LYS A 102 14.81 -0.07 19.04
N ILE A 103 13.68 0.54 19.39
CA ILE A 103 13.27 1.87 18.93
C ILE A 103 14.26 2.95 19.40
N GLU A 104 14.66 2.93 20.67
CA GLU A 104 15.67 3.86 21.19
C GLU A 104 17.01 3.72 20.46
N THR A 105 17.39 2.49 20.11
CA THR A 105 18.62 2.24 19.35
C THR A 105 18.55 2.82 17.94
N VAL A 106 17.38 2.79 17.28
CA VAL A 106 17.18 3.41 15.96
C VAL A 106 17.46 4.91 16.04
N VAL A 107 16.91 5.61 17.03
CA VAL A 107 17.12 7.07 17.20
C VAL A 107 18.55 7.41 17.59
N ARG A 108 19.21 6.56 18.38
CA ARG A 108 20.59 6.80 18.82
C ARG A 108 21.63 6.57 17.73
N LYS A 109 21.41 5.56 16.87
CA LYS A 109 22.38 5.14 15.84
C LYS A 109 22.10 5.72 14.45
N SER A 110 20.96 6.37 14.25
CA SER A 110 20.62 6.98 12.97
C SER A 110 21.58 8.12 12.65
N ASP A 111 22.14 8.07 11.45
CA ASP A 111 22.81 9.22 10.86
C ASP A 111 21.75 10.26 10.45
N ARG A 112 21.88 11.49 10.95
CA ARG A 112 20.95 12.58 10.64
C ARG A 112 21.00 13.00 9.18
N ASN A 113 22.08 12.67 8.47
CA ASN A 113 22.22 12.91 7.03
C ASN A 113 21.76 11.71 6.18
N SER A 114 21.26 10.64 6.80
CA SER A 114 20.73 9.51 6.03
C SER A 114 19.49 9.91 5.26
N THR A 115 19.44 9.49 3.99
CA THR A 115 18.27 9.58 3.13
C THR A 115 17.75 8.19 2.83
N ASP A 116 16.43 8.10 2.64
CA ASP A 116 15.82 6.87 2.15
C ASP A 116 16.09 6.72 0.65
N ILE A 117 16.08 5.47 0.16
CA ILE A 117 16.17 5.21 -1.27
C ILE A 117 15.01 5.92 -2.00
N GLU A 118 15.33 6.60 -3.09
CA GLU A 118 14.32 7.32 -3.87
C GLU A 118 13.25 6.35 -4.39
N MET A 119 11.99 6.76 -4.28
CA MET A 119 10.87 5.95 -4.73
C MET A 119 10.90 5.85 -6.25
N LYS A 120 10.72 4.64 -6.76
CA LYS A 120 10.65 4.42 -8.21
C LYS A 120 9.47 5.18 -8.79
N ARG A 121 9.65 5.66 -10.01
CA ARG A 121 8.58 6.29 -10.79
C ARG A 121 8.13 5.35 -11.89
N THR A 122 6.82 5.19 -12.02
CA THR A 122 6.15 4.36 -13.02
C THR A 122 5.10 5.18 -13.78
N PRO A 123 4.74 4.79 -15.01
CA PRO A 123 3.83 5.59 -15.83
C PRO A 123 2.41 5.65 -15.27
N CYS A 124 1.81 6.84 -15.24
CA CYS A 124 0.40 7.04 -14.96
C CYS A 124 -0.48 6.31 -16.01
N PRO A 125 -1.50 5.53 -15.62
CA PRO A 125 -2.33 4.79 -16.58
C PRO A 125 -3.21 5.70 -17.45
N MET A 126 -3.37 6.98 -17.08
CA MET A 126 -4.19 7.95 -17.81
C MET A 126 -3.39 8.80 -18.81
N CYS A 127 -2.21 9.26 -18.42
CA CYS A 127 -1.42 10.21 -19.23
C CYS A 127 0.05 9.81 -19.44
N GLN A 128 0.48 8.65 -18.93
CA GLN A 128 1.84 8.12 -19.02
C GLN A 128 2.95 8.96 -18.36
N ALA A 129 2.60 10.08 -17.71
CA ALA A 129 3.56 10.86 -16.93
C ALA A 129 4.18 10.01 -15.80
N PRO A 130 5.47 10.19 -15.48
CA PRO A 130 6.13 9.45 -14.42
C PRO A 130 5.60 9.86 -13.04
N VAL A 131 5.01 8.90 -12.31
CA VAL A 131 4.46 9.09 -10.96
C VAL A 131 5.16 8.15 -10.00
N GLU A 132 5.39 8.58 -8.75
CA GLU A 132 5.93 7.70 -7.71
C GLU A 132 5.05 6.45 -7.51
N GLU A 133 5.63 5.25 -7.41
CA GLU A 133 4.88 3.99 -7.47
C GLU A 133 3.83 3.83 -6.34
N PHE A 134 3.96 4.56 -5.23
CA PHE A 134 2.98 4.61 -4.15
C PHE A 134 2.14 5.91 -4.12
N SER A 135 2.32 6.84 -5.05
CA SER A 135 1.40 7.97 -5.20
C SER A 135 0.15 7.53 -5.95
N LEU A 136 -1.03 7.92 -5.45
CA LEU A 136 -2.33 7.62 -6.05
C LEU A 136 -2.98 8.83 -6.71
N SER A 137 -2.23 9.90 -6.92
CA SER A 137 -2.71 11.09 -7.60
C SER A 137 -1.64 11.56 -8.59
N CYS A 138 -2.03 11.80 -9.83
CA CYS A 138 -1.12 12.33 -10.84
C CYS A 138 -1.07 13.86 -10.75
N SER A 139 0.12 14.44 -10.60
CA SER A 139 0.30 15.90 -10.64
C SER A 139 0.01 16.50 -12.01
N GLU A 140 0.17 15.72 -13.08
CA GLU A 140 0.09 16.19 -14.46
C GLU A 140 -1.35 16.25 -14.96
N CYS A 141 -2.08 15.13 -14.91
CA CYS A 141 -3.47 15.06 -15.35
C CYS A 141 -4.50 15.24 -14.22
N LYS A 142 -4.05 15.51 -12.99
CA LYS A 142 -4.88 15.72 -11.78
C LYS A 142 -5.84 14.57 -11.45
N SER A 143 -5.64 13.40 -12.05
CA SER A 143 -6.51 12.24 -11.87
C SER A 143 -6.12 11.43 -10.64
N SER A 144 -7.13 10.88 -9.96
CA SER A 144 -6.96 9.81 -8.97
C SER A 144 -6.59 8.52 -9.69
N ILE A 145 -5.51 7.87 -9.26
CA ILE A 145 -4.96 6.68 -9.89
C ILE A 145 -5.40 5.43 -9.10
N PRO A 146 -6.02 4.43 -9.75
CA PRO A 146 -6.33 3.18 -9.09
C PRO A 146 -5.07 2.48 -8.55
N TYR A 147 -5.24 1.69 -7.50
CA TYR A 147 -4.14 0.98 -6.86
C TYR A 147 -4.32 -0.53 -6.93
N CYS A 148 -3.20 -1.24 -6.90
CA CYS A 148 -3.18 -2.68 -6.90
C CYS A 148 -3.65 -3.23 -5.54
N VAL A 149 -4.66 -4.11 -5.57
CA VAL A 149 -5.23 -4.78 -4.39
C VAL A 149 -4.23 -5.62 -3.58
N VAL A 150 -3.11 -6.00 -4.19
CA VAL A 150 -2.11 -6.89 -3.58
C VAL A 150 -0.96 -6.11 -2.95
N THR A 151 -0.56 -4.99 -3.56
CA THR A 151 0.64 -4.23 -3.18
C THR A 151 0.36 -2.80 -2.71
N GLY A 152 -0.83 -2.24 -2.97
CA GLY A 152 -1.19 -0.85 -2.64
C GLY A 152 -0.43 0.24 -3.41
N ARG A 153 0.31 -0.15 -4.46
CA ARG A 153 0.96 0.71 -5.46
C ARG A 153 -0.06 1.16 -6.51
N HIS A 154 0.15 2.28 -7.17
CA HIS A 154 -0.70 2.63 -8.30
C HIS A 154 -0.52 1.61 -9.44
N VAL A 155 -1.58 1.33 -10.20
CA VAL A 155 -1.51 0.40 -11.33
C VAL A 155 -0.92 1.06 -12.58
N THR A 156 -0.27 0.27 -13.41
CA THR A 156 0.23 0.66 -14.73
C THR A 156 -0.50 -0.14 -15.81
N SER A 157 -0.68 0.43 -17.00
CA SER A 157 -1.39 -0.24 -18.09
C SER A 157 -0.72 -1.56 -18.52
N SER A 158 0.62 -1.61 -18.47
CA SER A 158 1.44 -2.74 -18.95
C SER A 158 1.32 -4.04 -18.16
N ASP A 159 0.83 -4.00 -16.92
CA ASP A 159 0.68 -5.18 -16.05
C ASP A 159 -0.71 -5.15 -15.39
N PHE A 160 -1.69 -4.55 -16.04
CA PHE A 160 -3.01 -4.34 -15.46
C PHE A 160 -3.87 -5.60 -15.51
N ALA A 161 -4.52 -5.92 -14.40
CA ALA A 161 -5.55 -6.95 -14.32
C ALA A 161 -6.61 -6.59 -13.26
N MET A 162 -7.71 -7.33 -13.26
CA MET A 162 -8.78 -7.19 -12.28
C MET A 162 -9.07 -8.52 -11.60
N CYS A 163 -9.42 -8.47 -10.31
CA CYS A 163 -9.90 -9.66 -9.62
C CYS A 163 -11.21 -10.16 -10.25
N PRO A 164 -11.34 -11.45 -10.59
CA PRO A 164 -12.53 -11.98 -11.27
C PRO A 164 -13.79 -11.89 -10.39
N SER A 165 -13.65 -11.93 -9.07
CA SER A 165 -14.79 -11.98 -8.15
C SER A 165 -15.30 -10.61 -7.71
N CYS A 166 -14.41 -9.61 -7.58
CA CYS A 166 -14.76 -8.28 -7.07
C CYS A 166 -14.37 -7.11 -7.99
N SER A 167 -13.76 -7.40 -9.13
CA SER A 167 -13.31 -6.43 -10.14
C SER A 167 -12.37 -5.37 -9.60
N PHE A 168 -11.68 -5.64 -8.48
CA PHE A 168 -10.72 -4.70 -7.92
C PHE A 168 -9.42 -4.72 -8.76
N PRO A 169 -8.87 -3.53 -9.11
CA PRO A 169 -7.66 -3.42 -9.91
C PRO A 169 -6.42 -4.02 -9.22
N GLY A 170 -5.52 -4.55 -10.01
CA GLY A 170 -4.30 -5.20 -9.53
C GLY A 170 -3.26 -5.34 -10.63
N PHE A 171 -2.08 -5.80 -10.23
CA PHE A 171 -1.08 -6.23 -11.18
C PHE A 171 -1.33 -7.70 -11.55
N PHE A 172 -1.28 -8.03 -12.84
CA PHE A 172 -1.42 -9.40 -13.32
C PHE A 172 -0.33 -10.30 -12.70
N SER A 173 0.91 -9.81 -12.72
CA SER A 173 2.05 -10.48 -12.08
C SER A 173 1.82 -10.79 -10.59
N GLU A 174 1.22 -9.86 -9.84
CA GLU A 174 0.95 -10.03 -8.41
C GLU A 174 -0.23 -10.96 -8.13
N PHE A 175 -1.25 -10.97 -8.99
CA PHE A 175 -2.32 -11.97 -8.91
C PHE A 175 -1.77 -13.38 -9.14
N ASN A 176 -0.88 -13.57 -10.12
CA ASN A 176 -0.25 -14.88 -10.35
C ASN A 176 0.57 -15.36 -9.15
N LYS A 177 1.25 -14.44 -8.44
CA LYS A 177 1.93 -14.78 -7.18
C LYS A 177 0.93 -15.27 -6.12
N LEU A 178 -0.24 -14.63 -5.99
CA LEU A 178 -1.27 -15.10 -5.05
C LEU A 178 -1.80 -16.48 -5.43
N VAL A 179 -2.04 -16.75 -6.72
CA VAL A 179 -2.45 -18.08 -7.20
C VAL A 179 -1.40 -19.13 -6.85
N ALA A 180 -0.11 -18.86 -7.13
CA ALA A 180 0.97 -19.79 -6.81
C ALA A 180 1.07 -20.09 -5.30
N LEU A 181 0.81 -19.09 -4.46
CA LEU A 181 0.81 -19.22 -2.99
C LEU A 181 -0.52 -19.75 -2.43
N HIS A 182 -1.51 -20.05 -3.27
CA HIS A 182 -2.87 -20.44 -2.86
C HIS A 182 -3.52 -19.41 -1.92
N GLU A 183 -3.15 -18.13 -2.07
CA GLU A 183 -3.70 -17.01 -1.31
C GLU A 183 -4.95 -16.45 -1.99
N LYS A 184 -5.84 -15.87 -1.18
CA LYS A 184 -7.10 -15.28 -1.61
C LYS A 184 -6.94 -13.78 -1.86
N CYS A 185 -7.86 -13.19 -2.63
CA CYS A 185 -7.91 -11.75 -2.85
C CYS A 185 -7.99 -11.01 -1.51
N PRO A 186 -7.09 -10.04 -1.21
CA PRO A 186 -7.11 -9.33 0.06
C PRO A 186 -8.32 -8.42 0.28
N MET A 187 -9.11 -8.17 -0.77
CA MET A 187 -10.31 -7.32 -0.70
C MET A 187 -11.60 -8.12 -0.49
N CYS A 188 -11.80 -9.22 -1.22
CA CYS A 188 -13.03 -9.99 -1.17
C CYS A 188 -12.86 -11.40 -0.57
N TYR A 189 -11.64 -11.84 -0.27
CA TYR A 189 -11.33 -13.18 0.26
C TYR A 189 -11.78 -14.34 -0.62
N GLU A 190 -12.08 -14.09 -1.89
CA GLU A 190 -12.33 -15.11 -2.90
C GLU A 190 -11.04 -15.56 -3.57
N LYS A 191 -11.08 -16.73 -4.22
CA LYS A 191 -9.99 -17.22 -5.06
C LYS A 191 -9.79 -16.28 -6.25
N VAL A 192 -8.54 -16.16 -6.67
CA VAL A 192 -8.12 -15.32 -7.81
C VAL A 192 -7.77 -16.17 -9.03
N ASP A 193 -8.34 -17.38 -9.13
CA ASP A 193 -8.16 -18.26 -10.27
C ASP A 193 -8.82 -17.64 -11.51
N GLY A 194 -8.16 -17.71 -12.68
CA GLY A 194 -8.70 -17.18 -13.93
C GLY A 194 -8.57 -15.66 -14.11
N VAL A 195 -7.67 -15.00 -13.36
CA VAL A 195 -7.26 -13.64 -13.69
C VAL A 195 -6.63 -13.63 -15.09
N VAL A 196 -7.04 -12.68 -15.92
CA VAL A 196 -6.44 -12.44 -17.24
C VAL A 196 -5.90 -11.00 -17.32
N PRO A 197 -4.84 -10.76 -18.11
CA PRO A 197 -4.36 -9.40 -18.38
C PRO A 197 -5.43 -8.58 -19.09
N ALA A 198 -5.46 -7.26 -18.88
CA ALA A 198 -6.43 -6.41 -19.53
C ALA A 198 -6.31 -6.40 -21.07
N ASP A 199 -5.09 -6.51 -21.59
CA ASP A 199 -4.79 -6.61 -23.03
C ASP A 199 -5.44 -7.83 -23.69
N TYR A 200 -5.77 -8.87 -22.91
CA TYR A 200 -6.50 -10.05 -23.38
C TYR A 200 -7.94 -9.71 -23.80
N PHE A 201 -8.59 -8.73 -23.15
CA PHE A 201 -9.95 -8.31 -23.52
C PHE A 201 -9.98 -7.40 -24.76
N GLU A 202 -8.90 -6.63 -25.02
CA GLU A 202 -8.79 -5.82 -26.24
C GLU A 202 -8.58 -6.70 -27.48
N SER A 203 -7.76 -7.75 -27.38
CA SER A 203 -7.55 -8.70 -28.48
C SER A 203 -8.80 -9.50 -28.86
N GLN A 204 -9.66 -9.86 -27.90
CA GLN A 204 -10.93 -10.54 -28.20
C GLN A 204 -11.98 -9.63 -28.85
N LYS A 205 -11.99 -8.32 -28.56
CA LYS A 205 -12.88 -7.36 -29.23
C LYS A 205 -12.53 -7.12 -30.70
N THR A 206 -11.26 -7.27 -31.06
CA THR A 206 -10.80 -7.11 -32.45
C THR A 206 -11.12 -8.34 -33.32
N ILE A 207 -11.24 -9.53 -32.71
CA ILE A 207 -11.55 -10.79 -33.42
C ILE A 207 -13.06 -11.00 -33.60
N ALA A 208 -13.89 -10.30 -32.81
CA ALA A 208 -15.35 -10.35 -32.89
C ALA A 208 -15.96 -9.25 -33.80
N LYS A 209 -15.19 -8.70 -34.74
CA LYS A 209 -15.65 -7.76 -35.77
C LYS A 209 -15.49 -8.36 -37.16
#